data_AF-A0A344TLL4-F1
#
_entry.id   AF-A0A344TLL4-F1
#
_cell.length_a   1.000
_cell.length_b   1.000
_cell.length_c   1.000
_cell.angle_alpha   90.00
_cell.angle_beta   90.00
_cell.angle_gamma   90.00
#
_symmetry.space_group_name_H-M   'P 1'
#
loop_
_entity.id
_entity.type
_entity.pdbx_description
1 polymer ?
#
loop_
_entity_poly.entity_id
_entity_poly.type
_entity_poly.pdbx_seq_one_letter_code
_entity_poly.pdbx_strand_id
1 'polypeptide(L)'
;MKRFTKMLLAAGFFCAGTTIANAQTQIPADIEALLSKNTCLACHRVDQRLVGPGYKEVMAKKKYKPEQIVELIYAPKPANWPGYPPMAALANVPKDEALKIAKWIVTLAPKKK
;
A
#
# COMPACT_ATOMS: atom_id res chain seq x y z
N MET A 1 19.27 3.22 65.17
CA MET A 1 19.10 1.83 64.67
C MET A 1 17.62 1.48 64.72
N LYS A 2 17.11 0.72 63.71
CA LYS A 2 15.70 0.31 63.45
C LYS A 2 14.94 1.31 62.54
N ARG A 3 15.14 1.25 61.22
CA ARG A 3 14.40 0.42 60.23
C ARG A 3 12.87 0.61 60.32
N PHE A 4 12.33 1.48 59.46
CA PHE A 4 10.94 1.42 59.02
C PHE A 4 10.88 1.67 57.51
N THR A 5 11.07 0.58 56.77
CA THR A 5 10.79 0.47 55.35
C THR A 5 9.28 0.62 55.15
N LYS A 6 8.83 1.81 54.72
CA LYS A 6 7.47 1.99 54.19
C LYS A 6 7.50 1.71 52.70
N MET A 7 7.38 0.43 52.37
CA MET A 7 6.77 -0.02 51.12
C MET A 7 5.27 0.23 51.27
N LEU A 8 4.61 0.84 50.28
CA LEU A 8 3.22 0.56 49.86
C LEU A 8 2.68 1.58 48.83
N LEU A 9 2.00 1.00 47.83
CA LEU A 9 0.99 1.53 46.89
C LEU A 9 1.40 2.36 45.66
N ALA A 10 1.65 1.61 44.58
CA ALA A 10 0.94 1.64 43.31
C ALA A 10 0.03 2.85 42.99
N ALA A 11 0.39 3.58 41.93
CA ALA A 11 -0.55 4.19 41.01
C ALA A 11 -0.04 3.92 39.59
N GLY A 12 -0.45 2.76 39.05
CA GLY A 12 -0.23 2.43 37.64
C GLY A 12 -1.05 3.38 36.78
N PHE A 13 -0.38 4.33 36.13
CA PHE A 13 -0.97 5.07 35.04
C PHE A 13 -0.98 4.14 33.82
N PHE A 14 -2.02 3.31 33.72
CA PHE A 14 -2.30 2.51 32.54
C PHE A 14 -2.73 3.48 31.44
N CYS A 15 -1.76 4.03 30.71
CA CYS A 15 -2.00 4.62 29.41
C CYS A 15 -2.61 3.52 28.54
N ALA A 16 -3.94 3.51 28.45
CA ALA A 16 -4.67 2.83 27.39
C ALA A 16 -4.24 3.48 26.07
N GLY A 17 -3.12 3.01 25.52
CA GLY A 17 -2.68 3.33 24.18
C GLY A 17 -3.77 2.87 23.24
N THR A 18 -4.51 3.84 22.72
CA THR A 18 -5.43 3.64 21.61
C THR A 18 -4.62 3.03 20.47
N THR A 19 -4.82 1.73 20.24
CA THR A 19 -4.35 1.11 19.01
C THR A 19 -5.13 1.78 17.89
N ILE A 20 -4.50 2.73 17.21
CA ILE A 20 -4.94 3.17 15.89
C ILE A 20 -4.75 1.93 15.01
N ALA A 21 -5.76 1.07 14.98
CA ALA A 21 -5.89 0.05 13.97
C ALA A 21 -5.98 0.79 12.64
N ASN A 22 -4.84 0.92 11.98
CA ASN A 22 -4.77 1.36 10.60
C ASN A 22 -5.69 0.42 9.84
N ALA A 23 -6.86 0.92 9.43
CA ALA A 23 -7.78 0.20 8.56
C ALA A 23 -7.06 0.01 7.22
N GLN A 24 -6.23 -1.03 7.15
CA GLN A 24 -5.66 -1.49 5.90
C GLN A 24 -6.85 -1.84 5.02
N THR A 25 -7.04 -1.05 3.96
CA THR A 25 -7.97 -1.39 2.88
C THR A 25 -7.62 -2.80 2.43
N GLN A 26 -8.48 -3.76 2.79
CA GLN A 26 -8.26 -5.15 2.41
C GLN A 26 -8.31 -5.24 0.89
N ILE A 27 -7.32 -5.90 0.30
CA ILE A 27 -7.33 -6.22 -1.12
C ILE A 27 -8.41 -7.29 -1.31
N PRO A 28 -9.35 -7.16 -2.26
CA PRO A 28 -10.27 -8.24 -2.60
C PRO A 28 -9.47 -9.51 -2.95
N ALA A 29 -9.90 -10.69 -2.47
CA ALA A 29 -9.12 -11.92 -2.58
C ALA A 29 -8.78 -12.31 -4.03
N ASP A 30 -9.71 -12.05 -4.96
CA ASP A 30 -9.50 -12.26 -6.39
C ASP A 30 -8.41 -11.33 -6.95
N ILE A 31 -8.38 -10.07 -6.49
CA ILE A 31 -7.36 -9.11 -6.88
C ILE A 31 -6.02 -9.43 -6.23
N GLU A 32 -6.00 -9.84 -4.97
CA GLU A 32 -4.77 -10.23 -4.27
C GLU A 32 -4.08 -11.41 -4.98
N ALA A 33 -4.86 -12.41 -5.39
CA ALA A 33 -4.37 -13.53 -6.19
C ALA A 33 -3.75 -13.06 -7.52
N LEU A 34 -4.39 -12.14 -8.24
CA LEU A 34 -3.86 -11.57 -9.48
C LEU A 34 -2.58 -10.76 -9.26
N LEU A 35 -2.53 -9.94 -8.22
CA LEU A 35 -1.35 -9.13 -7.88
C LEU A 35 -0.16 -10.01 -7.48
N SER A 36 -0.41 -11.11 -6.76
CA SER A 36 0.61 -12.09 -6.39
C SER A 36 1.11 -12.85 -7.62
N LYS A 37 0.19 -13.42 -8.41
CA LYS A 37 0.48 -14.16 -9.66
C LYS A 37 1.33 -13.34 -10.65
N ASN A 38 1.03 -12.04 -10.76
CA ASN A 38 1.71 -11.13 -11.69
C ASN A 38 2.85 -10.33 -11.04
N THR A 39 3.38 -10.80 -9.91
CA THR A 39 4.58 -10.25 -9.23
C THR A 39 4.44 -8.80 -8.74
N CYS A 40 3.24 -8.22 -8.77
CA CYS A 40 3.02 -6.83 -8.40
C CYS A 40 3.35 -6.59 -6.92
N LEU A 41 3.02 -7.56 -6.06
CA LEU A 41 3.29 -7.52 -4.62
C LEU A 41 4.78 -7.71 -4.26
N ALA A 42 5.67 -7.97 -5.21
CA ALA A 42 7.10 -7.95 -4.92
C ALA A 42 7.61 -6.52 -4.66
N CYS A 43 6.99 -5.52 -5.30
CA CYS A 43 7.47 -4.14 -5.30
C CYS A 43 6.48 -3.11 -4.76
N HIS A 44 5.18 -3.40 -4.81
CA HIS A 44 4.12 -2.46 -4.43
C HIS A 44 3.32 -2.92 -3.22
N ARG A 45 2.87 -1.95 -2.43
CA ARG A 45 1.88 -2.12 -1.35
C ARG A 45 0.70 -1.18 -1.59
N VAL A 46 -0.40 -1.39 -0.89
CA VAL A 46 -1.62 -0.58 -1.07
C VAL A 46 -1.37 0.88 -0.67
N ASP A 47 -0.74 1.10 0.48
CA ASP A 47 -0.73 2.38 1.20
C ASP A 47 0.66 2.89 1.58
N GLN A 48 1.71 2.09 1.34
CA GLN A 48 3.08 2.44 1.70
C GLN A 48 4.06 2.15 0.56
N ARG A 49 5.19 2.82 0.60
CA ARG A 49 6.33 2.52 -0.27
C ARG A 49 6.97 1.20 0.16
N LEU A 50 7.33 0.37 -0.83
CA LEU A 50 8.23 -0.77 -0.62
C LEU A 50 9.46 -0.62 -1.50
N VAL A 51 9.34 -1.00 -2.79
CA VAL A 51 10.33 -0.68 -3.83
C VAL A 51 9.75 0.41 -4.72
N GLY A 52 8.54 0.17 -5.21
CA GLY A 52 7.73 1.14 -5.96
C GLY A 52 6.82 1.97 -5.04
N PRO A 53 6.13 2.98 -5.61
CA PRO A 53 5.13 3.76 -4.89
C PRO A 53 3.95 2.90 -4.45
N GLY A 54 3.31 3.27 -3.34
CA GLY A 54 2.06 2.62 -2.94
C GLY A 54 0.92 2.92 -3.93
N TYR A 55 -0.03 2.01 -4.14
CA TYR A 55 -1.12 2.22 -5.10
C TYR A 55 -1.98 3.46 -4.79
N LYS A 56 -2.20 3.77 -3.50
CA LYS A 56 -2.85 5.02 -3.08
C LYS A 56 -2.05 6.25 -3.45
N GLU A 57 -0.71 6.21 -3.36
CA GLU A 57 0.15 7.31 -3.80
C GLU A 57 0.05 7.51 -5.32
N VAL A 58 0.05 6.41 -6.08
CA VAL A 58 -0.16 6.43 -7.54
C VAL A 58 -1.45 7.17 -7.88
N MET A 59 -2.55 6.82 -7.22
CA MET A 59 -3.84 7.45 -7.50
C MET A 59 -3.97 8.87 -6.95
N ALA A 60 -3.32 9.19 -5.82
CA ALA A 60 -3.30 10.54 -5.29
C ALA A 60 -2.55 11.51 -6.22
N LYS A 61 -1.39 11.10 -6.76
CA LYS A 61 -0.51 11.96 -7.56
C LYS A 61 -0.85 11.98 -9.05
N LYS A 62 -1.18 10.84 -9.64
CA LYS A 62 -1.25 10.70 -11.11
C LYS A 62 -2.66 10.54 -11.66
N LYS A 63 -3.57 9.97 -10.89
CA LYS A 63 -4.99 9.80 -11.28
C LYS A 63 -5.15 9.13 -12.65
N TYR A 64 -4.31 8.15 -12.95
CA TYR A 64 -4.33 7.43 -14.23
C TYR A 64 -5.68 6.75 -14.47
N LYS A 65 -6.07 6.66 -15.73
CA LYS A 65 -7.17 5.80 -16.19
C LYS A 65 -6.72 4.34 -16.20
N PRO A 66 -7.64 3.35 -16.09
CA PRO A 66 -7.28 1.94 -16.11
C PRO A 66 -6.39 1.55 -17.30
N GLU A 67 -6.69 2.06 -18.49
CA GLU A 67 -5.97 1.76 -19.74
C GLU A 67 -4.54 2.30 -19.69
N GLN A 68 -4.34 3.48 -19.10
CA GLN A 68 -3.01 4.06 -18.91
C GLN A 68 -2.17 3.25 -17.91
N ILE A 69 -2.80 2.66 -16.89
CA ILE A 69 -2.10 1.76 -15.97
C ILE A 69 -1.67 0.50 -16.71
N VAL A 70 -2.53 -0.09 -17.56
CA VAL A 70 -2.17 -1.24 -18.40
C VAL A 70 -0.99 -0.92 -19.32
N GLU A 71 -1.00 0.24 -19.98
CA GLU A 71 0.13 0.70 -20.79
C GLU A 71 1.41 0.81 -19.96
N LEU A 72 1.34 1.35 -18.74
CA LEU A 72 2.50 1.51 -17.85
C LEU A 72 3.01 0.18 -17.26
N ILE A 73 2.15 -0.83 -17.13
CA ILE A 73 2.57 -2.20 -16.76
C ILE A 73 3.48 -2.77 -17.87
N TYR A 74 3.13 -2.54 -19.14
CA TYR A 74 3.89 -3.06 -20.29
C TYR A 74 5.07 -2.19 -20.69
N ALA A 75 4.94 -0.88 -20.56
CA ALA A 75 5.93 0.11 -20.94
C ALA A 75 6.04 1.19 -19.85
N PRO A 76 6.67 0.86 -18.70
CA PRO A 76 6.82 1.81 -17.60
C PRO A 76 7.62 3.03 -18.05
N LYS A 77 7.25 4.20 -17.53
CA LYS A 77 7.90 5.48 -17.81
C LYS A 77 8.58 6.01 -16.55
N PRO A 78 9.89 5.75 -16.32
CA PRO A 78 10.59 6.15 -15.09
C PRO A 78 10.50 7.65 -14.80
N ALA A 79 10.46 8.49 -15.84
CA ALA A 79 10.28 9.94 -15.71
C ALA A 79 8.99 10.34 -14.96
N ASN A 80 7.97 9.47 -14.91
CA ASN A 80 6.76 9.74 -14.12
C ASN A 80 7.01 9.69 -12.61
N TRP A 81 8.06 8.99 -12.16
CA TRP A 81 8.32 8.66 -10.76
C TRP A 81 9.79 8.90 -10.37
N PRO A 82 10.26 10.17 -10.36
CA PRO A 82 11.59 10.50 -9.86
C PRO A 82 11.74 10.07 -8.39
N GLY A 83 12.90 9.50 -8.04
CA GLY A 83 13.18 8.99 -6.68
C GLY A 83 12.70 7.56 -6.42
N TYR A 84 12.18 6.87 -7.44
CA TYR A 84 11.91 5.43 -7.42
C TYR A 84 12.84 4.70 -8.38
N PRO A 85 13.30 3.47 -8.05
CA PRO A 85 13.95 2.61 -9.03
C PRO A 85 13.05 2.39 -10.25
N PRO A 86 13.59 2.27 -11.48
CA PRO A 86 12.81 1.95 -12.66
C PRO A 86 12.02 0.65 -12.46
N MET A 87 10.72 0.69 -12.72
CA MET A 87 9.88 -0.51 -12.75
C MET A 87 10.25 -1.36 -13.97
N ALA A 88 10.39 -2.68 -13.79
CA ALA A 88 10.55 -3.61 -14.91
C ALA A 88 9.25 -3.70 -15.74
N ALA A 89 9.38 -3.82 -17.05
CA ALA A 89 8.24 -4.09 -17.92
C ALA A 89 7.69 -5.49 -17.66
N LEU A 90 6.38 -5.58 -17.42
CA LEU A 90 5.67 -6.84 -17.19
C LEU A 90 4.78 -7.18 -18.38
N ALA A 91 5.36 -7.19 -19.59
CA ALA A 91 4.66 -7.43 -20.86
C ALA A 91 4.02 -8.83 -20.97
N ASN A 92 4.42 -9.75 -20.09
CA ASN A 92 3.87 -11.10 -20.00
C ASN A 92 2.53 -11.18 -19.23
N VAL A 93 2.09 -10.09 -18.59
CA VAL A 93 0.81 -10.06 -17.87
C VAL A 93 -0.35 -10.06 -18.87
N PRO A 94 -1.29 -11.02 -18.81
CA PRO A 94 -2.47 -11.03 -19.68
C PRO A 94 -3.27 -9.72 -19.57
N LYS A 95 -3.73 -9.20 -20.72
CA LYS A 95 -4.36 -7.87 -20.79
C LYS A 95 -5.64 -7.76 -19.96
N ASP A 96 -6.43 -8.82 -19.89
CA ASP A 96 -7.64 -8.88 -19.10
C ASP A 96 -7.34 -8.85 -17.59
N GLU A 97 -6.28 -9.54 -17.14
CA GLU A 97 -5.81 -9.49 -15.75
C GLU A 97 -5.24 -8.11 -15.40
N ALA A 98 -4.40 -7.53 -16.28
CA ALA A 98 -3.87 -6.19 -16.10
C ALA A 98 -5.00 -5.16 -15.98
N LEU A 99 -6.06 -5.29 -16.80
CA LEU A 99 -7.21 -4.40 -16.74
C LEU A 99 -8.04 -4.59 -15.45
N LYS A 100 -8.21 -5.82 -14.95
CA LYS A 100 -8.86 -6.07 -13.65
C LYS A 100 -8.09 -5.42 -12.50
N ILE A 101 -6.77 -5.61 -12.47
CA ILE A 101 -5.88 -4.97 -11.49
C ILE A 101 -5.98 -3.44 -11.60
N ALA A 102 -5.87 -2.89 -12.80
CA ALA A 102 -5.92 -1.45 -13.04
C ALA A 102 -7.25 -0.82 -12.58
N LYS A 103 -8.37 -1.47 -12.88
CA LYS A 103 -9.70 -1.04 -12.42
C LYS A 103 -9.77 -0.99 -10.90
N TRP A 104 -9.24 -2.00 -10.21
CA TRP A 104 -9.15 -1.98 -8.76
C TRP A 104 -8.26 -0.84 -8.24
N ILE A 105 -7.05 -0.65 -8.81
CA ILE A 105 -6.14 0.44 -8.41
C ILE A 105 -6.86 1.79 -8.50
N VAL A 106 -7.63 2.05 -9.56
CA VAL A 106 -8.36 3.32 -9.72
C VAL A 106 -9.37 3.59 -8.60
N THR A 107 -9.93 2.55 -7.99
CA THR A 107 -10.86 2.70 -6.84
C THR A 107 -10.17 3.21 -5.57
N LEU A 108 -8.83 3.15 -5.51
CA LEU A 108 -8.02 3.64 -4.40
C LEU A 108 -7.78 5.16 -4.45
N ALA A 109 -8.36 5.87 -5.43
CA ALA A 109 -8.28 7.32 -5.51
C ALA A 109 -8.84 7.97 -4.22
N PRO A 110 -8.23 9.08 -3.75
CA PRO A 110 -8.74 9.80 -2.59
C PRO A 110 -10.22 10.18 -2.82
N LYS A 111 -11.08 9.89 -1.85
CA LYS A 111 -12.48 10.34 -1.89
C LYS A 111 -12.47 11.87 -1.94
N LYS A 112 -13.21 12.45 -2.88
CA LYS A 112 -13.48 13.90 -2.86
C LYS A 112 -14.24 14.19 -1.57
N LYS A 113 -13.72 15.13 -0.78
CA LYS A 113 -14.46 15.71 0.34
C LYS A 113 -15.53 16.65 -0.21
#